data_AF-A0A9P0P892-F1
#
_entry.id   AF-A0A9P0P892-F1
#
_cell.length_a   1.000
_cell.length_b   1.000
_cell.length_c   1.000
_cell.angle_alpha   90.00
_cell.angle_beta   90.00
_cell.angle_gamma   90.00
#
_symmetry.space_group_name_H-M   'P 1'
#
loop_
_entity.id
_entity.type
_entity.pdbx_description
1 polymer ?
#
loop_
_entity_poly.entity_id
_entity_poly.type
_entity_poly.pdbx_seq_one_letter_code
_entity_poly.pdbx_strand_id
1 'polypeptide(L)'
;MLSATASLGLLHLWDVDGGLTPIDKYLYSTEDYIKSGALLALGIVNCRVKNECDPALALLGDYIAMDNQTLQVGAILGIALAYAGSHRDDVIELLLPLISSSSMEISALSSLACGLISVGKYDNDVSVTILNKIIDMNGTDRLKSAYARLSGLGLALCYMGSRDAIHVPNEAVSILEEPFKSIMETILLMCGYAGTGDVLIIQKLLHIVGDKVDIPKEDKNKSEKKGIKNKMDSFTKIKVPKKPEWDYSIGQAMATLAVAAVSMGEEIGAEMTQRIFGHVGRYGDPCVRKVAPLAIALSSVSHPQLNVIDVLTKYSHDADDEVACNAIFGLGLIGAGTNNARLAAGLRQLAVFHTRNPSQLFMVRFAQGLVHMGKGTLSLNPLHTDRMLVDPVGLAGLLAPLVALVEPHALVLGDSHYLLYFLATAIQPRWLLTLDENLHSLPVTVRVGQAVDVVGKAGTPKTIAGIHTHTTPVLLTSLERAELATDQYEVIGPTLDGICVLKKNKGVKA
;
A
#
# COMPACT_ATOMS: atom_id res chain seq x y z
N MET A 1 -4.57 -0.77 22.73
CA MET A 1 -3.40 -1.28 23.48
C MET A 1 -2.41 -1.96 22.55
N LEU A 2 -2.85 -2.87 21.69
CA LEU A 2 -2.03 -3.52 20.66
C LEU A 2 -1.27 -2.53 19.75
N SER A 3 -1.93 -1.48 19.24
CA SER A 3 -1.27 -0.44 18.42
C SER A 3 -0.25 0.38 19.21
N ALA A 4 -0.52 0.69 20.48
CA ALA A 4 0.41 1.45 21.31
C ALA A 4 1.72 0.69 21.53
N THR A 5 1.66 -0.61 21.78
CA THR A 5 2.86 -1.46 21.92
C THR A 5 3.56 -1.69 20.59
N ALA A 6 2.80 -1.90 19.50
CA ALA A 6 3.37 -2.00 18.15
C ALA A 6 4.14 -0.74 17.73
N SER A 7 3.73 0.45 18.20
CA SER A 7 4.41 1.70 17.89
C SER A 7 5.83 1.80 18.44
N LEU A 8 6.18 1.05 19.51
CA LEU A 8 7.58 0.94 19.94
C LEU A 8 8.47 0.33 18.85
N GLY A 9 7.94 -0.59 18.05
CA GLY A 9 8.68 -1.18 16.94
C GLY A 9 9.03 -0.15 15.87
N LEU A 10 8.15 0.81 15.59
CA LEU A 10 8.44 1.91 14.67
C LEU A 10 9.49 2.89 15.22
N LEU A 11 9.59 3.05 16.54
CA LEU A 11 10.60 3.91 17.16
C LEU A 11 12.00 3.29 17.04
N HIS A 12 12.09 1.96 17.12
CA HIS A 12 13.34 1.20 17.01
C HIS A 12 13.52 0.54 15.64
N LEU A 13 12.98 1.15 14.58
CA LEU A 13 13.06 0.59 13.22
C LEU A 13 14.54 0.38 12.82
N TRP A 14 14.86 -0.84 12.36
CA TRP A 14 16.19 -1.28 11.93
C TRP A 14 17.28 -1.41 13.02
N ASP A 15 16.91 -1.28 14.30
CA ASP A 15 17.85 -1.49 15.42
C ASP A 15 17.75 -2.92 15.98
N VAL A 16 18.52 -3.84 15.40
CA VAL A 16 18.49 -5.26 15.76
C VAL A 16 19.20 -5.56 17.09
N ASP A 17 20.14 -4.71 17.53
CA ASP A 17 20.95 -4.97 18.73
C ASP A 17 20.32 -4.35 19.99
N GLY A 18 19.78 -3.13 19.88
CA GLY A 18 19.19 -2.40 21.00
C GLY A 18 17.67 -2.54 21.09
N GLY A 19 16.99 -2.73 19.96
CA GLY A 19 15.54 -2.64 19.82
C GLY A 19 14.74 -3.73 20.53
N LEU A 20 15.32 -4.90 20.79
CA LEU A 20 14.63 -6.00 21.47
C LEU A 20 14.45 -5.76 22.98
N THR A 21 15.47 -5.16 23.64
CA THR A 21 15.47 -4.94 25.09
C THR A 21 14.28 -4.11 25.64
N PRO A 22 13.80 -3.03 24.97
CA PRO A 22 12.59 -2.33 25.42
C PRO A 22 11.31 -3.12 25.13
N ILE A 23 11.28 -3.95 24.09
CA ILE A 23 10.11 -4.76 23.69
C ILE A 23 9.91 -5.92 24.67
N ASP A 24 11.00 -6.55 25.13
CA ASP A 24 10.96 -7.67 26.07
C ASP A 24 10.17 -7.38 27.34
N LYS A 25 10.24 -6.14 27.86
CA LYS A 25 9.48 -5.74 29.04
C LYS A 25 7.97 -5.90 28.86
N TYR A 26 7.46 -5.71 27.64
CA TYR A 26 6.04 -5.83 27.32
C TYR A 26 5.61 -7.27 27.02
N LEU A 27 6.52 -8.15 26.64
CA LEU A 27 6.25 -9.59 26.45
C LEU A 27 5.88 -10.29 27.78
N TYR A 28 6.40 -9.80 28.91
CA TYR A 28 6.08 -10.33 30.24
C TYR A 28 4.74 -9.84 30.83
N SER A 29 4.03 -8.92 30.16
CA SER A 29 2.71 -8.45 30.63
C SER A 29 1.68 -9.57 30.60
N THR A 30 0.70 -9.59 31.51
CA THR A 30 -0.36 -10.62 31.54
C THR A 30 -1.45 -10.42 30.49
N GLU A 31 -1.52 -9.25 29.85
CA GLU A 31 -2.55 -8.96 28.84
C GLU A 31 -2.16 -9.45 27.45
N ASP A 32 -3.05 -10.22 26.81
CA ASP A 32 -2.84 -10.80 25.48
C ASP A 32 -2.68 -9.74 24.38
N TYR A 33 -3.39 -8.61 24.47
CA TYR A 33 -3.26 -7.51 23.51
C TYR A 33 -1.91 -6.80 23.58
N ILE A 34 -1.30 -6.73 24.78
CA ILE A 34 0.02 -6.13 24.98
C ILE A 34 1.08 -7.06 24.42
N LYS A 35 0.99 -8.36 24.72
CA LYS A 35 1.88 -9.40 24.17
C LYS A 35 1.80 -9.45 22.65
N SER A 36 0.60 -9.51 22.08
CA SER A 36 0.38 -9.52 20.63
C SER A 36 1.03 -8.31 19.95
N GLY A 37 0.86 -7.11 20.50
CA GLY A 37 1.48 -5.92 19.94
C GLY A 37 3.00 -5.85 20.15
N ALA A 38 3.54 -6.50 21.18
CA ALA A 38 4.99 -6.66 21.36
C ALA A 38 5.59 -7.62 20.32
N LEU A 39 4.89 -8.71 19.98
CA LEU A 39 5.28 -9.63 18.89
C LEU A 39 5.25 -8.91 17.53
N LEU A 40 4.22 -8.09 17.28
CA LEU A 40 4.16 -7.26 16.09
C LEU A 40 5.33 -6.24 16.04
N ALA A 41 5.64 -5.61 17.17
CA ALA A 41 6.76 -4.68 17.29
C ALA A 41 8.10 -5.35 16.96
N LEU A 42 8.33 -6.59 17.42
CA LEU A 42 9.53 -7.37 17.11
C LEU A 42 9.70 -7.60 15.61
N GLY A 43 8.59 -7.87 14.91
CA GLY A 43 8.59 -7.98 13.45
C GLY A 43 8.91 -6.65 12.75
N ILE A 44 8.38 -5.54 13.27
CA ILE A 44 8.63 -4.20 12.72
C ILE A 44 10.10 -3.78 12.88
N VAL A 45 10.73 -4.05 14.02
CA VAL A 45 12.15 -3.72 14.26
C VAL A 45 13.04 -4.39 13.20
N ASN A 46 12.72 -5.65 12.87
CA ASN A 46 13.47 -6.46 11.92
C ASN A 46 13.00 -6.30 10.46
N CYS A 47 12.14 -5.33 10.15
CA CYS A 47 11.69 -5.07 8.78
C CYS A 47 12.87 -4.90 7.81
N ARG A 48 12.97 -5.77 6.79
CA ARG A 48 14.02 -5.76 5.75
C ARG A 48 15.46 -5.92 6.26
N VAL A 49 15.68 -6.25 7.53
CA VAL A 49 17.04 -6.52 8.03
C VAL A 49 17.33 -8.01 7.93
N LYS A 50 18.37 -8.36 7.18
CA LYS A 50 18.88 -9.74 7.11
C LYS A 50 19.99 -9.89 8.13
N ASN A 51 19.68 -10.47 9.28
CA ASN A 51 20.66 -10.82 10.30
C ASN A 51 20.82 -12.34 10.38
N GLU A 52 22.05 -12.81 10.48
CA GLU A 52 22.42 -14.24 10.48
C GLU A 52 21.89 -14.99 11.72
N CYS A 53 21.56 -14.28 12.80
CA CYS A 53 21.09 -14.86 14.05
C CYS A 53 19.56 -15.10 14.10
N ASP A 54 18.80 -14.73 13.07
CA ASP A 54 17.34 -14.98 12.92
C ASP A 54 16.48 -14.90 14.21
N PRO A 55 16.58 -13.81 15.02
CA PRO A 55 15.85 -13.72 16.29
C PRO A 55 14.33 -13.72 16.09
N ALA A 56 13.85 -13.24 14.93
CA ALA A 56 12.44 -13.14 14.62
C ALA A 56 11.77 -14.51 14.42
N LEU A 57 12.38 -15.43 13.68
CA LEU A 57 11.79 -16.77 13.46
C LEU A 57 11.74 -17.57 14.75
N ALA A 58 12.83 -17.58 15.52
CA ALA A 58 12.91 -18.35 16.76
C ALA A 58 11.86 -17.93 17.78
N LEU A 59 11.64 -16.62 17.96
CA LEU A 59 10.65 -16.12 18.92
C LEU A 59 9.23 -16.22 18.37
N LEU A 60 8.98 -15.89 17.11
CA LEU A 60 7.62 -15.85 16.56
C LEU A 60 7.08 -17.25 16.23
N GLY A 61 7.94 -18.21 15.90
CA GLY A 61 7.59 -19.60 15.63
C GLY A 61 6.88 -20.28 16.81
N ASP A 62 7.33 -20.01 18.04
CA ASP A 62 6.74 -20.58 19.25
C ASP A 62 5.33 -20.03 19.53
N TYR A 63 5.05 -18.77 19.15
CA TYR A 63 3.75 -18.13 19.39
C TYR A 63 2.70 -18.43 18.31
N ILE A 64 3.08 -18.91 17.14
CA ILE A 64 2.14 -19.39 16.11
C ILE A 64 1.34 -20.60 16.63
N ALA A 65 1.98 -21.46 17.43
CA ALA A 65 1.37 -22.67 17.96
C ALA A 65 0.38 -22.43 19.11
N MET A 66 0.28 -21.21 19.65
CA MET A 66 -0.65 -20.89 20.74
C MET A 66 -2.05 -20.59 20.20
N ASP A 67 -3.10 -21.15 20.82
CA ASP A 67 -4.50 -21.09 20.35
C ASP A 67 -5.19 -19.69 20.44
N ASN A 68 -4.52 -18.68 21.02
CA ASN A 68 -5.13 -17.37 21.18
C ASN A 68 -5.10 -16.58 19.86
N GLN A 69 -6.29 -16.28 19.32
CA GLN A 69 -6.45 -15.61 18.03
C GLN A 69 -5.69 -14.29 17.93
N THR A 70 -5.65 -13.50 19.02
CA THR A 70 -4.98 -12.19 19.02
C THR A 70 -3.46 -12.33 18.98
N LEU A 71 -2.88 -13.33 19.65
CA LEU A 71 -1.45 -13.62 19.63
C LEU A 71 -1.03 -14.16 18.27
N GLN A 72 -1.82 -15.05 17.68
CA GLN A 72 -1.58 -15.57 16.32
C GLN A 72 -1.58 -14.45 15.28
N VAL A 73 -2.54 -13.52 15.35
CA VAL A 73 -2.59 -12.35 14.45
C VAL A 73 -1.32 -11.51 14.58
N GLY A 74 -0.86 -11.22 15.81
CA GLY A 74 0.37 -10.46 16.05
C GLY A 74 1.63 -11.18 15.54
N ALA A 75 1.70 -12.50 15.71
CA ALA A 75 2.83 -13.32 15.28
C ALA A 75 2.91 -13.44 13.74
N ILE A 76 1.79 -13.73 13.08
CA ILE A 76 1.71 -13.84 11.60
C ILE A 76 2.14 -12.53 10.95
N LEU A 77 1.63 -11.40 11.46
CA LEU A 77 1.99 -10.08 10.97
C LEU A 77 3.46 -9.73 11.24
N GLY A 78 3.98 -10.07 12.42
CA GLY A 78 5.38 -9.87 12.75
C GLY A 78 6.32 -10.61 11.79
N ILE A 79 5.99 -11.87 11.47
CA ILE A 79 6.74 -12.69 10.51
C ILE A 79 6.63 -12.12 9.10
N ALA A 80 5.43 -11.71 8.68
CA ALA A 80 5.19 -11.09 7.37
C ALA A 80 6.06 -9.85 7.15
N LEU A 81 6.16 -9.00 8.17
CA LEU A 81 6.91 -7.75 8.12
C LEU A 81 8.43 -7.98 8.19
N ALA A 82 8.89 -8.88 9.06
CA ALA A 82 10.30 -9.22 9.18
C ALA A 82 10.86 -9.88 7.91
N TYR A 83 10.11 -10.84 7.34
CA TYR A 83 10.55 -11.64 6.20
C TYR A 83 9.99 -11.20 4.85
N ALA A 84 9.47 -9.97 4.74
CA ALA A 84 9.01 -9.40 3.49
C ALA A 84 10.12 -9.46 2.41
N GLY A 85 9.85 -10.13 1.29
CA GLY A 85 10.81 -10.32 0.18
C GLY A 85 12.04 -11.19 0.48
N SER A 86 12.03 -11.98 1.56
CA SER A 86 13.16 -12.86 1.90
C SER A 86 13.11 -14.23 1.20
N HIS A 87 11.97 -14.63 0.64
CA HIS A 87 11.81 -15.85 -0.16
C HIS A 87 12.28 -17.15 0.51
N ARG A 88 12.16 -17.26 1.84
CA ARG A 88 12.55 -18.46 2.56
C ARG A 88 11.39 -19.45 2.64
N ASP A 89 11.63 -20.65 2.13
CA ASP A 89 10.63 -21.70 2.03
C ASP A 89 10.23 -22.23 3.42
N ASP A 90 11.17 -22.30 4.38
CA ASP A 90 10.92 -22.70 5.77
C ASP A 90 9.84 -21.85 6.49
N VAL A 91 9.80 -20.54 6.20
CA VAL A 91 8.80 -19.63 6.78
C VAL A 91 7.44 -19.83 6.12
N ILE A 92 7.45 -20.14 4.83
CA ILE A 92 6.23 -20.40 4.06
C ILE A 92 5.59 -21.71 4.55
N GLU A 93 6.37 -22.77 4.74
CA GLU A 93 5.88 -24.06 5.27
C GLU A 93 5.22 -23.92 6.65
N LEU A 94 5.72 -23.03 7.52
CA LEU A 94 5.11 -22.74 8.83
C LEU A 94 3.76 -21.99 8.72
N LEU A 95 3.56 -21.19 7.68
CA LEU A 95 2.34 -20.39 7.49
C LEU A 95 1.24 -21.13 6.70
N LEU A 96 1.61 -22.08 5.83
CA LEU A 96 0.67 -22.89 5.05
C LEU A 96 -0.44 -23.56 5.89
N PRO A 97 -0.18 -24.22 7.04
CA PRO A 97 -1.24 -24.84 7.83
C PRO A 97 -2.20 -23.82 8.47
N LEU A 98 -1.76 -22.59 8.74
CA LEU A 98 -2.62 -21.52 9.30
C LEU A 98 -3.63 -20.99 8.30
N ILE A 99 -3.37 -21.19 7.00
CA ILE A 99 -4.31 -20.86 5.94
C ILE A 99 -5.58 -21.72 6.08
N SER A 100 -5.51 -22.96 6.57
CA SER A 100 -6.69 -23.82 6.73
C SER A 100 -7.49 -23.57 8.02
N SER A 101 -7.05 -22.65 8.89
CA SER A 101 -7.70 -22.36 10.18
C SER A 101 -9.09 -21.70 10.05
N SER A 102 -9.98 -22.01 11.00
CA SER A 102 -11.42 -21.65 10.97
C SER A 102 -11.75 -20.16 11.13
N SER A 103 -10.82 -19.33 11.62
CA SER A 103 -11.03 -17.90 11.86
C SER A 103 -10.69 -17.07 10.62
N MET A 104 -11.68 -16.32 10.14
CA MET A 104 -11.59 -15.49 8.92
C MET A 104 -10.39 -14.54 8.92
N GLU A 105 -10.10 -13.92 10.06
CA GLU A 105 -9.03 -12.91 10.20
C GLU A 105 -7.65 -13.54 10.06
N ILE A 106 -7.37 -14.62 10.80
CA ILE A 106 -6.11 -15.38 10.72
C ILE A 106 -5.94 -15.94 9.32
N SER A 107 -7.03 -16.44 8.75
CA SER A 107 -7.10 -16.92 7.39
C SER A 107 -6.64 -15.88 6.36
N ALA A 108 -7.18 -14.65 6.44
CA ALA A 108 -6.88 -13.58 5.50
C ALA A 108 -5.48 -12.99 5.73
N LEU A 109 -5.07 -12.85 6.99
CA LEU A 109 -3.77 -12.34 7.36
C LEU A 109 -2.64 -13.32 7.04
N SER A 110 -2.87 -14.62 7.18
CA SER A 110 -1.91 -15.67 6.76
C SER A 110 -1.74 -15.66 5.24
N SER A 111 -2.83 -15.50 4.49
CA SER A 111 -2.76 -15.36 3.02
C SER A 111 -2.01 -14.10 2.60
N LEU A 112 -2.25 -12.97 3.27
CA LEU A 112 -1.54 -11.71 3.01
C LEU A 112 -0.05 -11.82 3.40
N ALA A 113 0.26 -12.46 4.53
CA ALA A 113 1.63 -12.70 4.99
C ALA A 113 2.42 -13.55 4.00
N CYS A 114 1.84 -14.65 3.53
CA CYS A 114 2.47 -15.50 2.50
C CYS A 114 2.70 -14.72 1.20
N GLY A 115 1.74 -13.88 0.81
CA GLY A 115 1.88 -12.99 -0.35
C GLY A 115 3.02 -11.97 -0.21
N LEU A 116 3.21 -11.40 0.98
CA LEU A 116 4.29 -10.43 1.26
C LEU A 116 5.68 -11.08 1.34
N ILE A 117 5.77 -12.35 1.74
CA ILE A 117 7.04 -13.08 1.80
C ILE A 117 7.48 -13.57 0.42
N SER A 118 6.52 -13.95 -0.44
CA SER A 118 6.75 -14.55 -1.76
C SER A 118 6.74 -13.56 -2.95
N VAL A 119 6.68 -12.25 -2.70
CA VAL A 119 6.56 -11.20 -3.75
C VAL A 119 7.54 -11.39 -4.91
N GLY A 120 7.04 -11.85 -6.06
CA GLY A 120 7.81 -11.95 -7.31
C GLY A 120 8.58 -13.26 -7.55
N LYS A 121 8.57 -14.20 -6.60
CA LYS A 121 9.07 -15.57 -6.81
C LYS A 121 7.84 -16.47 -6.90
N TYR A 122 7.48 -16.83 -8.13
CA TYR A 122 6.33 -17.66 -8.47
C TYR A 122 6.30 -19.00 -7.73
N ASP A 123 5.80 -19.00 -6.50
CA ASP A 123 5.58 -20.23 -5.77
C ASP A 123 4.18 -20.77 -6.07
N ASN A 124 4.14 -21.91 -6.74
CA ASN A 124 2.91 -22.59 -7.10
C ASN A 124 2.20 -23.10 -5.84
N ASP A 125 2.91 -23.46 -4.78
CA ASP A 125 2.29 -24.06 -3.59
C ASP A 125 1.51 -23.02 -2.78
N VAL A 126 2.08 -21.81 -2.60
CA VAL A 126 1.39 -20.68 -1.95
C VAL A 126 0.17 -20.23 -2.76
N SER A 127 0.31 -20.10 -4.07
CA SER A 127 -0.79 -19.63 -4.92
C SER A 127 -1.93 -20.64 -5.01
N VAL A 128 -1.63 -21.94 -5.13
CA VAL A 128 -2.64 -23.02 -5.18
C VAL A 128 -3.36 -23.17 -3.83
N THR A 129 -2.64 -23.09 -2.70
CA THR A 129 -3.27 -23.19 -1.38
C THR A 129 -4.18 -22.01 -1.07
N ILE A 130 -3.78 -20.78 -1.44
CA ILE A 130 -4.65 -19.61 -1.34
C ILE A 130 -5.87 -19.77 -2.26
N LEU A 131 -5.69 -20.24 -3.50
CA LEU A 131 -6.77 -20.43 -4.46
C LEU A 131 -7.79 -21.49 -4.00
N ASN A 132 -7.31 -22.65 -3.52
CA ASN A 132 -8.16 -23.72 -3.00
C ASN A 132 -9.02 -23.23 -1.83
N LYS A 133 -8.45 -22.43 -0.94
CA LYS A 133 -9.20 -21.83 0.15
C LYS A 133 -10.25 -20.82 -0.31
N ILE A 134 -9.92 -19.97 -1.29
CA ILE A 134 -10.91 -19.06 -1.87
C ILE A 134 -12.07 -19.86 -2.46
N ILE A 135 -11.78 -21.00 -3.11
CA ILE A 135 -12.78 -21.90 -3.66
C ILE A 135 -13.64 -22.54 -2.55
N ASP A 136 -13.03 -23.02 -1.48
CA ASP A 136 -13.75 -23.60 -0.33
C ASP A 136 -14.65 -22.58 0.39
N MET A 137 -14.30 -21.29 0.30
CA MET A 137 -15.06 -20.20 0.89
C MET A 137 -16.27 -19.74 0.05
N ASN A 138 -16.41 -20.18 -1.20
CA ASN A 138 -17.47 -19.78 -2.14
C ASN A 138 -18.92 -20.15 -1.73
N GLY A 139 -19.13 -20.76 -0.55
CA GLY A 139 -20.45 -21.19 -0.08
C GLY A 139 -21.12 -20.32 1.00
N THR A 140 -20.50 -19.21 1.43
CA THR A 140 -21.05 -18.42 2.55
C THR A 140 -21.12 -16.92 2.23
N ASP A 141 -22.18 -16.23 2.69
CA ASP A 141 -22.38 -14.77 2.69
C ASP A 141 -21.22 -13.96 3.34
N ARG A 142 -20.15 -14.65 3.76
CA ARG A 142 -18.89 -14.14 4.32
C ARG A 142 -17.94 -13.56 3.27
N LEU A 143 -18.19 -13.80 1.98
CA LEU A 143 -17.43 -13.16 0.88
C LEU A 143 -17.54 -11.63 0.93
N LYS A 144 -18.64 -11.07 1.44
CA LYS A 144 -18.84 -9.61 1.59
C LYS A 144 -17.86 -8.95 2.56
N SER A 145 -17.12 -9.71 3.35
CA SER A 145 -16.23 -9.17 4.37
C SER A 145 -14.93 -8.63 3.78
N ALA A 146 -14.45 -7.53 4.35
CA ALA A 146 -13.22 -6.87 3.95
C ALA A 146 -11.96 -7.77 4.00
N TYR A 147 -12.01 -8.84 4.80
CA TYR A 147 -10.96 -9.85 4.90
C TYR A 147 -10.81 -10.72 3.63
N ALA A 148 -11.89 -10.95 2.87
CA ALA A 148 -11.80 -11.66 1.59
C ALA A 148 -11.02 -10.87 0.53
N ARG A 149 -11.04 -9.53 0.59
CA ARG A 149 -10.20 -8.66 -0.25
C ARG A 149 -8.72 -8.76 0.11
N LEU A 150 -8.40 -8.91 1.40
CA LEU A 150 -7.03 -9.07 1.87
C LEU A 150 -6.44 -10.43 1.46
N SER A 151 -7.23 -11.50 1.47
CA SER A 151 -6.79 -12.78 0.90
C SER A 151 -6.61 -12.71 -0.62
N GLY A 152 -7.47 -11.96 -1.31
CA GLY A 152 -7.33 -11.74 -2.76
C GLY A 152 -6.09 -10.93 -3.13
N LEU A 153 -5.75 -9.94 -2.31
CA LEU A 153 -4.49 -9.21 -2.41
C LEU A 153 -3.30 -10.14 -2.14
N GLY A 154 -3.38 -11.01 -1.12
CA GLY A 154 -2.34 -12.01 -0.84
C GLY A 154 -1.99 -12.87 -2.06
N LEU A 155 -3.00 -13.39 -2.78
CA LEU A 155 -2.79 -14.10 -4.04
C LEU A 155 -2.11 -13.23 -5.09
N ALA A 156 -2.56 -11.97 -5.24
CA ALA A 156 -2.05 -11.08 -6.27
C ALA A 156 -0.62 -10.61 -6.00
N LEU A 157 -0.22 -10.46 -4.74
CA LEU A 157 1.14 -10.11 -4.35
C LEU A 157 2.16 -11.20 -4.73
N CYS A 158 1.77 -12.47 -4.71
CA CYS A 158 2.62 -13.57 -5.20
C CYS A 158 3.01 -13.38 -6.69
N TYR A 159 2.13 -12.75 -7.48
CA TYR A 159 2.30 -12.50 -8.91
C TYR A 159 2.78 -11.07 -9.25
N MET A 160 3.36 -10.35 -8.28
CA MET A 160 3.89 -9.00 -8.53
C MET A 160 5.07 -9.05 -9.54
N GLY A 161 5.05 -8.20 -10.57
CA GLY A 161 6.15 -8.06 -11.55
C GLY A 161 6.19 -9.10 -12.68
N SER A 162 5.10 -9.83 -12.86
CA SER A 162 5.05 -11.11 -13.56
C SER A 162 4.15 -11.14 -14.81
N ARG A 163 4.53 -10.48 -15.90
CA ARG A 163 3.62 -10.26 -17.06
C ARG A 163 3.01 -11.53 -17.67
N ASP A 164 3.77 -12.63 -17.72
CA ASP A 164 3.39 -13.81 -18.50
C ASP A 164 2.56 -14.84 -17.71
N ALA A 165 2.75 -14.94 -16.38
CA ALA A 165 2.08 -15.99 -15.59
C ALA A 165 0.73 -15.57 -15.02
N ILE A 166 0.27 -14.32 -15.21
CA ILE A 166 -1.03 -13.84 -14.69
C ILE A 166 -2.21 -14.47 -15.43
N HIS A 167 -2.01 -15.00 -16.65
CA HIS A 167 -3.06 -15.63 -17.43
C HIS A 167 -3.65 -16.88 -16.74
N VAL A 168 -2.82 -17.71 -16.10
CA VAL A 168 -3.23 -18.92 -15.40
C VAL A 168 -4.13 -18.65 -14.18
N PRO A 169 -3.76 -17.76 -13.22
CA PRO A 169 -4.63 -17.41 -12.11
C PRO A 169 -5.86 -16.61 -12.56
N ASN A 170 -5.78 -15.79 -13.61
CA ASN A 170 -6.98 -15.13 -14.15
C ASN A 170 -8.00 -16.14 -14.69
N GLU A 171 -7.56 -17.17 -15.42
CA GLU A 171 -8.45 -18.24 -15.87
C GLU A 171 -9.03 -19.04 -14.70
N ALA A 172 -8.23 -19.34 -13.67
CA ALA A 172 -8.71 -20.03 -12.46
C ALA A 172 -9.74 -19.18 -11.68
N VAL A 173 -9.51 -17.87 -11.56
CA VAL A 173 -10.43 -16.93 -10.91
C VAL A 173 -11.70 -16.72 -11.74
N SER A 174 -11.65 -16.94 -13.05
CA SER A 174 -12.81 -16.79 -13.93
C SER A 174 -13.93 -17.81 -13.69
N ILE A 175 -13.64 -18.87 -12.93
CA ILE A 175 -14.56 -19.94 -12.54
C ILE A 175 -15.49 -19.51 -11.38
N LEU A 176 -15.16 -18.41 -10.68
CA LEU A 176 -15.97 -17.88 -9.56
C LEU A 176 -17.25 -17.17 -10.02
N GLU A 177 -18.27 -17.14 -9.15
CA GLU A 177 -19.54 -16.43 -9.37
C GLU A 177 -19.35 -14.88 -9.46
N GLU A 178 -20.10 -14.22 -10.35
CA GLU A 178 -20.07 -12.76 -10.57
C GLU A 178 -20.75 -12.05 -9.38
N PRO A 179 -20.15 -11.06 -8.66
CA PRO A 179 -19.13 -10.04 -9.03
C PRO A 179 -17.74 -10.15 -8.36
N PHE A 180 -17.45 -11.20 -7.58
CA PHE A 180 -16.12 -11.38 -6.96
C PHE A 180 -15.03 -11.67 -7.98
N LYS A 181 -15.42 -12.32 -9.08
CA LYS A 181 -14.58 -12.51 -10.27
C LYS A 181 -13.95 -11.19 -10.74
N SER A 182 -14.75 -10.14 -10.91
CA SER A 182 -14.28 -8.85 -11.40
C SER A 182 -13.35 -8.13 -10.40
N ILE A 183 -13.64 -8.26 -9.10
CA ILE A 183 -12.78 -7.71 -8.03
C ILE A 183 -11.42 -8.41 -8.02
N MET A 184 -11.42 -9.74 -8.08
CA MET A 184 -10.19 -10.53 -8.02
C MET A 184 -9.34 -10.39 -9.28
N GLU A 185 -9.98 -10.39 -10.46
CA GLU A 185 -9.31 -10.15 -11.73
C GLU A 185 -8.66 -8.76 -11.77
N THR A 186 -9.34 -7.72 -11.28
CA THR A 186 -8.77 -6.37 -11.22
C THR A 186 -7.61 -6.26 -10.21
N ILE A 187 -7.66 -6.94 -9.06
CA ILE A 187 -6.56 -6.99 -8.09
C ILE A 187 -5.35 -7.78 -8.64
N LEU A 188 -5.59 -8.86 -9.39
CA LEU A 188 -4.54 -9.62 -10.06
C LEU A 188 -3.87 -8.80 -11.17
N LEU A 189 -4.66 -8.14 -12.02
CA LEU A 189 -4.16 -7.22 -13.04
C LEU A 189 -3.39 -6.04 -12.43
N MET A 190 -3.84 -5.54 -11.27
CA MET A 190 -3.18 -4.48 -10.52
C MET A 190 -1.76 -4.85 -10.09
N CYS A 191 -1.57 -6.04 -9.51
CA CYS A 191 -0.24 -6.48 -9.04
C CYS A 191 0.65 -6.97 -10.19
N GLY A 192 0.04 -7.59 -11.20
CA GLY A 192 0.76 -8.11 -12.36
C GLY A 192 1.39 -7.04 -13.24
N TYR A 193 0.68 -5.92 -13.44
CA TYR A 193 1.10 -4.80 -14.30
C TYR A 193 1.51 -3.55 -13.52
N ALA A 194 1.80 -3.70 -12.23
CA ALA A 194 2.28 -2.62 -11.39
C ALA A 194 3.52 -1.93 -12.00
N GLY A 195 3.40 -0.63 -12.25
CA GLY A 195 4.50 0.20 -12.76
C GLY A 195 4.96 -0.06 -14.19
N THR A 196 4.25 -0.85 -15.00
CA THR A 196 4.63 -1.07 -16.41
C THR A 196 4.14 0.01 -17.36
N GLY A 197 3.13 0.79 -16.95
CA GLY A 197 2.57 1.87 -17.79
C GLY A 197 1.79 1.40 -19.02
N ASP A 198 1.45 0.10 -19.12
CA ASP A 198 0.83 -0.45 -20.33
C ASP A 198 -0.55 0.15 -20.62
N VAL A 199 -0.61 0.98 -21.66
CA VAL A 199 -1.81 1.77 -22.04
C VAL A 199 -3.02 0.87 -22.33
N LEU A 200 -2.82 -0.30 -22.94
CA LEU A 200 -3.92 -1.23 -23.26
C LEU A 200 -4.64 -1.73 -22.01
N ILE A 201 -3.91 -1.91 -20.92
CA ILE A 201 -4.45 -2.43 -19.66
C ILE A 201 -5.11 -1.32 -18.88
N ILE A 202 -4.51 -0.13 -18.90
CA ILE A 202 -5.14 1.09 -18.39
C ILE A 202 -6.48 1.32 -19.10
N GLN A 203 -6.55 1.17 -20.43
CA GLN A 203 -7.81 1.29 -21.19
C GLN A 203 -8.84 0.23 -20.79
N LYS A 204 -8.44 -1.04 -20.63
CA LYS A 204 -9.33 -2.11 -20.17
C LYS A 204 -9.88 -1.82 -18.77
N LEU A 205 -9.01 -1.42 -17.84
CA LEU A 205 -9.40 -1.06 -16.47
C LEU A 205 -10.31 0.17 -16.45
N LEU A 206 -10.04 1.18 -17.28
CA LEU A 206 -10.91 2.36 -17.41
C LEU A 206 -12.25 2.03 -18.06
N HIS A 207 -12.33 1.05 -18.96
CA HIS A 207 -13.61 0.56 -19.49
C HIS A 207 -14.44 -0.08 -18.37
N ILE A 208 -13.82 -0.91 -17.52
CA ILE A 208 -14.48 -1.51 -16.35
C ILE A 208 -14.96 -0.45 -15.36
N VAL A 209 -14.20 0.65 -15.19
CA VAL A 209 -14.61 1.80 -14.37
C VAL A 209 -15.74 2.61 -15.04
N GLY A 210 -15.76 2.68 -16.38
CA GLY A 210 -16.68 3.48 -17.18
C GLY A 210 -18.02 2.80 -17.49
N ASP A 211 -18.09 1.47 -17.43
CA ASP A 211 -19.31 0.69 -17.60
C ASP A 211 -20.27 0.99 -16.43
N LYS A 212 -21.13 1.97 -16.64
CA LYS A 212 -22.27 2.23 -15.76
C LYS A 212 -23.18 1.01 -15.82
N VAL A 213 -23.30 0.28 -14.72
CA VAL A 213 -24.41 -0.65 -14.56
C VAL A 213 -25.67 0.20 -14.45
N ASP A 214 -26.48 0.21 -15.51
CA ASP A 214 -27.81 0.82 -15.48
C ASP A 214 -28.62 0.15 -14.35
N ILE A 215 -28.81 0.88 -13.25
CA ILE A 215 -29.81 0.53 -12.25
C ILE A 215 -31.17 0.68 -12.96
N PRO A 216 -31.95 -0.39 -13.19
CA PRO A 216 -33.29 -0.23 -13.69
C PRO A 216 -34.09 0.49 -12.61
N LYS A 217 -34.30 1.80 -12.79
CA LYS A 217 -35.07 2.65 -11.88
C LYS A 217 -36.46 2.05 -11.70
N GLU A 218 -36.87 1.84 -10.45
CA GLU A 218 -38.26 1.60 -10.11
C GLU A 218 -39.13 2.76 -10.63
N ASP A 219 -40.00 2.48 -11.60
CA ASP A 219 -41.08 3.36 -12.01
C ASP A 219 -42.12 3.47 -10.87
N LYS A 220 -42.02 4.51 -10.05
CA LYS A 220 -43.11 4.98 -9.19
C LYS A 220 -43.25 6.49 -9.27
N ASN A 221 -44.03 6.95 -10.24
CA ASN A 221 -45.13 7.93 -10.05
C ASN A 221 -45.73 8.39 -11.39
N LYS A 222 -46.65 7.58 -11.93
CA LYS A 222 -47.75 8.05 -12.79
C LYS A 222 -49.03 7.26 -12.48
N SER A 223 -49.73 7.65 -11.41
CA SER A 223 -51.20 7.52 -11.35
C SER A 223 -51.75 8.82 -11.95
N GLU A 224 -52.48 8.79 -13.06
CA GLU A 224 -53.92 8.53 -13.04
C GLU A 224 -54.51 8.18 -14.43
N LYS A 225 -55.54 7.32 -14.37
CA LYS A 225 -56.66 7.11 -15.31
C LYS A 225 -56.45 6.25 -16.57
N LYS A 226 -56.84 4.98 -16.44
CA LYS A 226 -57.97 4.37 -17.19
C LYS A 226 -58.52 3.17 -16.41
N GLY A 227 -59.84 3.10 -16.26
CA GLY A 227 -60.53 2.20 -15.34
C GLY A 227 -60.88 0.80 -15.87
N ILE A 228 -60.97 -0.12 -14.90
CA ILE A 228 -62.04 -1.13 -14.66
C ILE A 228 -62.33 -2.18 -15.77
N LYS A 229 -61.96 -3.46 -15.54
CA LYS A 229 -62.87 -4.62 -15.20
C LYS A 229 -62.19 -6.01 -15.23
N ASN A 230 -62.17 -6.66 -14.05
CA ASN A 230 -62.47 -8.06 -13.68
C ASN A 230 -62.02 -9.28 -14.55
N LYS A 231 -61.25 -10.22 -13.96
CA LYS A 231 -61.72 -11.52 -13.39
C LYS A 231 -60.55 -12.39 -12.85
N MET A 232 -60.91 -13.35 -11.99
CA MET A 232 -60.14 -14.05 -10.96
C MET A 232 -59.63 -15.45 -11.40
N ASP A 233 -58.78 -16.04 -10.55
CA ASP A 233 -58.37 -17.47 -10.42
C ASP A 233 -57.10 -17.90 -11.22
N SER A 234 -56.13 -18.68 -10.72
CA SER A 234 -55.79 -19.24 -9.41
C SER A 234 -54.38 -19.86 -9.46
N PHE A 235 -53.60 -19.70 -8.39
CA PHE A 235 -52.48 -20.53 -7.89
C PHE A 235 -51.61 -21.39 -8.85
N THR A 236 -50.37 -20.95 -9.06
CA THR A 236 -49.18 -21.83 -8.91
C THR A 236 -48.01 -20.99 -8.39
N LYS A 237 -47.73 -21.09 -7.08
CA LYS A 237 -46.59 -20.44 -6.42
C LYS A 237 -45.29 -21.10 -6.91
N ILE A 238 -44.68 -20.55 -7.96
CA ILE A 238 -43.25 -20.74 -8.20
C ILE A 238 -42.55 -19.73 -7.29
N LYS A 239 -41.93 -20.22 -6.21
CA LYS A 239 -41.03 -19.42 -5.37
C LYS A 239 -39.87 -18.98 -6.26
N VAL A 240 -39.91 -17.72 -6.70
CA VAL A 240 -38.74 -17.04 -7.25
C VAL A 240 -37.66 -17.05 -6.15
N PRO A 241 -36.48 -17.66 -6.36
CA PRO A 241 -35.41 -17.54 -5.41
C PRO A 241 -35.04 -16.05 -5.32
N LYS A 242 -34.97 -15.52 -4.10
CA LYS A 242 -34.48 -14.17 -3.82
C LYS A 242 -33.10 -14.04 -4.46
N LYS A 243 -33.00 -13.30 -5.56
CA LYS A 243 -31.72 -12.81 -6.07
C LYS A 243 -31.13 -11.92 -4.99
N PRO A 244 -29.92 -12.18 -4.50
CA PRO A 244 -29.32 -11.30 -3.53
C PRO A 244 -28.88 -10.00 -4.25
N GLU A 245 -29.01 -8.86 -3.59
CA GLU A 245 -28.50 -7.55 -4.05
C GLU A 245 -26.97 -7.56 -3.87
N TRP A 246 -26.20 -7.50 -4.96
CA TRP A 246 -24.73 -7.48 -4.94
C TRP A 246 -24.23 -6.24 -5.71
N ASP A 247 -23.39 -5.45 -5.04
CA ASP A 247 -22.93 -4.13 -5.49
C ASP A 247 -21.75 -4.23 -6.48
N TYR A 248 -22.01 -4.04 -7.76
CA TYR A 248 -20.99 -3.86 -8.80
C TYR A 248 -20.05 -2.67 -8.52
N SER A 249 -20.50 -1.72 -7.69
CA SER A 249 -19.79 -0.50 -7.29
C SER A 249 -18.44 -0.76 -6.59
N ILE A 250 -18.29 -1.90 -5.91
CA ILE A 250 -17.04 -2.26 -5.22
C ILE A 250 -15.97 -2.72 -6.21
N GLY A 251 -16.36 -3.46 -7.26
CA GLY A 251 -15.46 -3.86 -8.35
C GLY A 251 -14.88 -2.67 -9.09
N GLN A 252 -15.71 -1.66 -9.37
CA GLN A 252 -15.26 -0.40 -9.97
C GLN A 252 -14.30 0.36 -9.04
N ALA A 253 -14.55 0.37 -7.73
CA ALA A 253 -13.67 1.02 -6.77
C ALA A 253 -12.27 0.38 -6.79
N MET A 254 -12.18 -0.96 -6.81
CA MET A 254 -10.91 -1.67 -6.94
C MET A 254 -10.22 -1.41 -8.28
N ALA A 255 -10.97 -1.34 -9.38
CA ALA A 255 -10.43 -0.97 -10.68
C ALA A 255 -9.80 0.43 -10.68
N THR A 256 -10.36 1.41 -9.94
CA THR A 256 -9.73 2.74 -9.83
C THR A 256 -8.39 2.73 -9.08
N LEU A 257 -8.24 1.91 -8.03
CA LEU A 257 -6.94 1.70 -7.38
C LEU A 257 -5.97 0.98 -8.32
N ALA A 258 -6.45 0.01 -9.09
CA ALA A 258 -5.65 -0.71 -10.06
C ALA A 258 -5.04 0.24 -11.11
N VAL A 259 -5.84 1.15 -11.67
CA VAL A 259 -5.37 2.17 -12.62
C VAL A 259 -4.26 3.03 -12.00
N ALA A 260 -4.41 3.44 -10.74
CA ALA A 260 -3.40 4.25 -10.06
C ALA A 260 -2.08 3.49 -9.90
N ALA A 261 -2.11 2.23 -9.47
CA ALA A 261 -0.92 1.40 -9.28
C ALA A 261 -0.17 1.11 -10.58
N VAL A 262 -0.89 0.87 -11.69
CA VAL A 262 -0.28 0.67 -13.01
C VAL A 262 0.36 1.96 -13.53
N SER A 263 -0.27 3.12 -13.28
CA SER A 263 0.20 4.42 -13.76
C SER A 263 1.39 5.01 -13.00
N MET A 264 1.78 4.43 -11.86
CA MET A 264 2.88 4.94 -11.02
C MET A 264 4.25 4.90 -11.70
N GLY A 265 4.43 4.05 -12.73
CA GLY A 265 5.70 3.89 -13.44
C GLY A 265 6.05 5.03 -14.40
N GLU A 266 5.07 5.83 -14.85
CA GLU A 266 5.29 6.90 -15.82
C GLU A 266 4.75 8.24 -15.30
N GLU A 267 5.56 9.29 -15.40
CA GLU A 267 5.18 10.64 -14.94
C GLU A 267 4.00 11.22 -15.76
N ILE A 268 4.02 11.03 -17.08
CA ILE A 268 2.93 11.46 -17.96
C ILE A 268 1.65 10.69 -17.66
N GLY A 269 1.77 9.38 -17.42
CA GLY A 269 0.66 8.51 -17.00
C GLY A 269 0.02 9.00 -15.72
N ALA A 270 0.82 9.29 -14.68
CA ALA A 270 0.35 9.78 -13.40
C ALA A 270 -0.40 11.13 -13.50
N GLU A 271 0.09 12.08 -14.31
CA GLU A 271 -0.62 13.36 -14.52
C GLU A 271 -1.95 13.18 -15.27
N MET A 272 -2.01 12.27 -16.24
CA MET A 272 -3.24 11.96 -16.96
C MET A 272 -4.26 11.28 -16.05
N THR A 273 -3.85 10.29 -15.26
CA THR A 273 -4.75 9.57 -14.34
C THR A 273 -5.29 10.48 -13.25
N GLN A 274 -4.50 11.44 -12.73
CA GLN A 274 -5.00 12.47 -11.80
C GLN A 274 -6.20 13.25 -12.37
N ARG A 275 -6.17 13.64 -13.65
CA ARG A 275 -7.29 14.35 -14.29
C ARG A 275 -8.51 13.45 -14.44
N ILE A 276 -8.29 12.20 -14.83
CA ILE A 276 -9.36 11.20 -14.99
C ILE A 276 -10.03 10.93 -13.63
N PHE A 277 -9.25 10.76 -12.55
CA PHE A 277 -9.77 10.59 -11.20
C PHE A 277 -10.57 11.79 -10.72
N GLY A 278 -10.23 13.01 -11.15
CA GLY A 278 -11.05 14.20 -10.89
C GLY A 278 -12.45 14.13 -11.51
N HIS A 279 -12.61 13.49 -12.67
CA HIS A 279 -13.93 13.24 -13.28
C HIS A 279 -14.63 12.06 -12.61
N VAL A 280 -13.91 10.96 -12.37
CA VAL A 280 -14.44 9.75 -11.71
C VAL A 280 -14.94 10.07 -10.29
N GLY A 281 -14.24 10.91 -9.54
CA GLY A 281 -14.66 11.33 -8.20
C GLY A 281 -15.90 12.24 -8.18
N ARG A 282 -16.25 12.90 -9.29
CA ARG A 282 -17.45 13.75 -9.39
C ARG A 282 -18.69 13.00 -9.89
N TYR A 283 -18.48 12.05 -10.82
CA TYR A 283 -19.56 11.38 -11.55
C TYR A 283 -19.69 9.88 -11.25
N GLY A 284 -18.75 9.30 -10.50
CA GLY A 284 -18.77 7.90 -10.12
C GLY A 284 -19.74 7.60 -8.98
N ASP A 285 -20.05 6.32 -8.83
CA ASP A 285 -20.90 5.81 -7.76
C ASP A 285 -20.27 6.06 -6.36
N PRO A 286 -21.07 6.03 -5.28
CA PRO A 286 -20.59 6.35 -3.93
C PRO A 286 -19.34 5.56 -3.50
N CYS A 287 -19.23 4.28 -3.87
CA CYS A 287 -18.03 3.46 -3.58
C CYS A 287 -16.79 3.95 -4.33
N VAL A 288 -16.95 4.35 -5.59
CA VAL A 288 -15.86 4.88 -6.42
C VAL A 288 -15.41 6.25 -5.90
N ARG A 289 -16.35 7.08 -5.45
CA ARG A 289 -16.07 8.38 -4.83
C ARG A 289 -15.23 8.25 -3.55
N LYS A 290 -15.46 7.21 -2.74
CA LYS A 290 -14.66 6.92 -1.53
C LYS A 290 -13.21 6.57 -1.84
N VAL A 291 -12.96 5.93 -2.97
CA VAL A 291 -11.63 5.42 -3.34
C VAL A 291 -10.82 6.40 -4.20
N ALA A 292 -11.49 7.32 -4.91
CA ALA A 292 -10.81 8.32 -5.74
C ALA A 292 -9.69 9.12 -5.01
N PRO A 293 -9.85 9.59 -3.75
CA PRO A 293 -8.77 10.25 -3.02
C PRO A 293 -7.55 9.36 -2.76
N LEU A 294 -7.76 8.07 -2.52
CA LEU A 294 -6.68 7.09 -2.31
C LEU A 294 -5.91 6.82 -3.60
N ALA A 295 -6.62 6.68 -4.73
CA ALA A 295 -6.02 6.50 -6.05
C ALA A 295 -5.16 7.70 -6.47
N ILE A 296 -5.64 8.92 -6.19
CA ILE A 296 -4.89 10.16 -6.40
C ILE A 296 -3.61 10.16 -5.54
N ALA A 297 -3.71 9.77 -4.26
CA ALA A 297 -2.56 9.74 -3.35
C ALA A 297 -1.50 8.71 -3.75
N LEU A 298 -1.90 7.53 -4.23
CA LEU A 298 -1.00 6.49 -4.72
C LEU A 298 -0.20 6.93 -5.95
N SER A 299 -0.77 7.79 -6.79
CA SER A 299 -0.08 8.31 -7.98
C SER A 299 1.03 9.32 -7.64
N SER A 300 1.01 9.90 -6.43
CA SER A 300 1.94 10.95 -6.00
C SER A 300 2.48 10.72 -4.58
N VAL A 301 2.96 9.51 -4.29
CA VAL A 301 3.51 9.14 -2.97
C VAL A 301 4.80 9.91 -2.68
N SER A 302 4.89 10.53 -1.48
CA SER A 302 6.04 11.35 -1.05
C SER A 302 6.45 12.47 -2.04
N HIS A 303 5.56 12.85 -2.97
CA HIS A 303 5.74 13.94 -3.92
C HIS A 303 4.61 14.97 -3.75
N PRO A 304 4.80 16.01 -2.92
CA PRO A 304 3.75 16.97 -2.61
C PRO A 304 3.55 17.99 -3.74
N GLN A 305 2.73 17.64 -4.72
CA GLN A 305 2.25 18.58 -5.73
C GLN A 305 1.13 19.47 -5.16
N LEU A 306 1.24 20.79 -5.36
CA LEU A 306 0.25 21.74 -4.84
C LEU A 306 -1.16 21.47 -5.39
N ASN A 307 -1.27 21.10 -6.66
CA ASN A 307 -2.54 20.78 -7.31
C ASN A 307 -3.26 19.64 -6.59
N VAL A 308 -2.52 18.58 -6.24
CA VAL A 308 -3.08 17.39 -5.59
C VAL A 308 -3.49 17.69 -4.16
N ILE A 309 -2.69 18.47 -3.43
CA ILE A 309 -3.00 18.91 -2.07
C ILE A 309 -4.31 19.72 -2.05
N ASP A 310 -4.49 20.65 -3.00
CA ASP A 310 -5.69 21.49 -3.05
C ASP A 310 -6.94 20.67 -3.43
N VAL A 311 -6.81 19.62 -4.25
CA VAL A 311 -7.91 18.69 -4.57
C VAL A 311 -8.28 17.85 -3.36
N LEU A 312 -7.32 17.23 -2.68
CA LEU A 312 -7.58 16.39 -1.51
C LEU A 312 -8.10 17.18 -0.31
N THR A 313 -7.65 18.43 -0.14
CA THR A 313 -8.18 19.31 0.92
C THR A 313 -9.67 19.64 0.69
N LYS A 314 -10.13 19.68 -0.57
CA LYS A 314 -11.57 19.82 -0.85
C LYS A 314 -12.33 18.54 -0.49
N TYR A 315 -11.78 17.36 -0.78
CA TYR A 315 -12.38 16.09 -0.39
C TYR A 315 -12.39 15.84 1.13
N SER A 316 -11.44 16.40 1.90
CA SER A 316 -11.47 16.28 3.36
C SER A 316 -12.61 17.05 4.03
N HIS A 317 -13.22 18.02 3.34
CA HIS A 317 -14.39 18.76 3.83
C HIS A 317 -15.73 18.23 3.29
N ASP A 318 -15.73 17.05 2.64
CA ASP A 318 -16.97 16.43 2.17
C ASP A 318 -17.85 16.00 3.36
N ALA A 319 -19.16 15.90 3.12
CA ALA A 319 -20.15 15.53 4.14
C ALA A 319 -20.13 14.04 4.48
N ASP A 320 -19.55 13.21 3.59
CA ASP A 320 -19.41 11.77 3.77
C ASP A 320 -18.14 11.46 4.59
N ASP A 321 -18.33 10.86 5.77
CA ASP A 321 -17.25 10.62 6.73
C ASP A 321 -16.16 9.69 6.16
N GLU A 322 -16.52 8.73 5.31
CA GLU A 322 -15.59 7.77 4.72
C GLU A 322 -14.70 8.42 3.66
N VAL A 323 -15.29 9.27 2.81
CA VAL A 323 -14.55 10.04 1.80
C VAL A 323 -13.57 11.00 2.49
N ALA A 324 -14.02 11.67 3.55
CA ALA A 324 -13.18 12.57 4.33
C ALA A 324 -11.99 11.82 4.98
N CYS A 325 -12.23 10.66 5.59
CA CYS A 325 -11.16 9.84 6.16
C CYS A 325 -10.13 9.42 5.11
N ASN A 326 -10.58 8.97 3.95
CA ASN A 326 -9.71 8.54 2.85
C ASN A 326 -8.91 9.70 2.26
N ALA A 327 -9.51 10.88 2.16
CA ALA A 327 -8.82 12.10 1.72
C ALA A 327 -7.74 12.55 2.72
N ILE A 328 -8.03 12.50 4.02
CA ILE A 328 -7.07 12.84 5.08
C ILE A 328 -5.89 11.87 5.08
N PHE A 329 -6.16 10.56 4.92
CA PHE A 329 -5.11 9.56 4.78
C PHE A 329 -4.25 9.81 3.53
N GLY A 330 -4.90 10.12 2.39
CA GLY A 330 -4.22 10.48 1.16
C GLY A 330 -3.29 11.70 1.30
N LEU A 331 -3.72 12.74 2.03
CA LEU A 331 -2.86 13.88 2.36
C LEU A 331 -1.62 13.46 3.18
N GLY A 332 -1.78 12.51 4.10
CA GLY A 332 -0.69 11.92 4.87
C GLY A 332 0.32 11.19 3.99
N LEU A 333 -0.14 10.38 3.03
CA LEU A 333 0.72 9.62 2.11
C LEU A 333 1.52 10.52 1.17
N ILE A 334 0.90 11.56 0.61
CA ILE A 334 1.59 12.51 -0.30
C ILE A 334 2.64 13.31 0.46
N GLY A 335 2.33 13.72 1.69
CA GLY A 335 3.22 14.48 2.53
C GLY A 335 4.28 13.63 3.24
N ALA A 336 4.22 12.30 3.13
CA ALA A 336 5.01 11.39 3.94
C ALA A 336 6.50 11.69 3.85
N GLY A 337 7.08 12.10 4.98
CA GLY A 337 8.51 12.35 5.11
C GLY A 337 9.05 13.56 4.35
N THR A 338 8.20 14.40 3.78
CA THR A 338 8.63 15.61 3.04
C THR A 338 8.70 16.85 3.93
N ASN A 339 8.09 16.80 5.13
CA ASN A 339 8.00 17.91 6.07
C ASN A 339 7.52 19.24 5.43
N ASN A 340 6.57 19.16 4.48
CA ASN A 340 6.05 20.35 3.81
C ASN A 340 5.21 21.22 4.76
N ALA A 341 5.64 22.46 4.98
CA ALA A 341 5.03 23.39 5.92
C ALA A 341 3.55 23.72 5.59
N ARG A 342 3.19 23.83 4.31
CA ARG A 342 1.80 24.14 3.90
C ARG A 342 0.85 23.01 4.25
N LEU A 343 1.24 21.77 3.95
CA LEU A 343 0.45 20.58 4.24
C LEU A 343 0.35 20.34 5.75
N ALA A 344 1.45 20.54 6.50
CA ALA A 344 1.44 20.47 7.96
C ALA A 344 0.51 21.52 8.60
N ALA A 345 0.49 22.75 8.08
CA ALA A 345 -0.44 23.79 8.54
C ALA A 345 -1.91 23.44 8.21
N GLY A 346 -2.17 22.92 7.01
CA GLY A 346 -3.50 22.45 6.60
C GLY A 346 -4.03 21.31 7.50
N LEU A 347 -3.19 20.31 7.79
CA LEU A 347 -3.56 19.21 8.70
C LEU A 347 -3.82 19.70 10.13
N ARG A 348 -3.17 20.76 10.61
CA ARG A 348 -3.51 21.36 11.92
C ARG A 348 -4.88 22.02 11.91
N GLN A 349 -5.25 22.71 10.83
CA GLN A 349 -6.58 23.29 10.68
C GLN A 349 -7.67 22.20 10.61
N LEU A 350 -7.42 21.12 9.87
CA LEU A 350 -8.31 19.96 9.81
C LEU A 350 -8.46 19.28 11.18
N ALA A 351 -7.40 19.22 11.99
CA ALA A 351 -7.48 18.67 13.34
C ALA A 351 -8.42 19.47 14.25
N VAL A 352 -8.44 20.81 14.12
CA VAL A 352 -9.36 21.68 14.86
C VAL A 352 -10.80 21.50 14.38
N PHE A 353 -10.99 21.38 13.06
CA PHE A 353 -12.29 21.19 12.44
C PHE A 353 -12.94 19.85 12.84
N HIS A 354 -12.20 18.74 12.80
CA HIS A 354 -12.69 17.39 13.10
C HIS A 354 -12.62 16.99 14.59
N THR A 355 -12.56 17.95 15.52
CA THR A 355 -12.50 17.66 16.97
C THR A 355 -13.68 16.85 17.49
N ARG A 356 -14.86 16.95 16.85
CA ARG A 356 -16.08 16.26 17.26
C ARG A 356 -16.11 14.77 16.88
N ASN A 357 -15.43 14.39 15.79
CA ASN A 357 -15.47 13.04 15.25
C ASN A 357 -14.15 12.30 15.57
N PRO A 358 -14.16 11.28 16.46
CA PRO A 358 -12.94 10.62 16.91
C PRO A 358 -12.22 9.88 15.77
N SER A 359 -12.96 9.29 14.83
CA SER A 359 -12.41 8.55 13.69
C SER A 359 -11.62 9.43 12.72
N GLN A 360 -12.17 10.59 12.36
CA GLN A 360 -11.49 11.56 11.50
C GLN A 360 -10.29 12.17 12.24
N LEU A 361 -10.44 12.48 13.53
CA LEU A 361 -9.34 13.01 14.34
C LEU A 361 -8.17 12.03 14.44
N PHE A 362 -8.45 10.73 14.60
CA PHE A 362 -7.44 9.68 14.56
C PHE A 362 -6.68 9.71 13.22
N MET A 363 -7.40 9.77 12.10
CA MET A 363 -6.80 9.82 10.78
C MET A 363 -5.96 11.09 10.55
N VAL A 364 -6.42 12.25 11.02
CA VAL A 364 -5.65 13.51 10.91
C VAL A 364 -4.35 13.41 11.70
N ARG A 365 -4.40 12.86 12.92
CA ARG A 365 -3.19 12.68 13.75
C ARG A 365 -2.22 11.69 13.11
N PHE A 366 -2.74 10.61 12.53
CA PHE A 366 -1.92 9.65 11.78
C PHE A 366 -1.24 10.32 10.58
N ALA A 367 -1.99 11.08 9.79
CA ALA A 367 -1.46 11.84 8.66
C ALA A 367 -0.40 12.87 9.09
N GLN A 368 -0.60 13.59 10.20
CA GLN A 368 0.42 14.48 10.77
C GLN A 368 1.71 13.74 11.15
N GLY A 369 1.59 12.54 11.71
CA GLY A 369 2.72 11.66 12.01
C GLY A 369 3.51 11.28 10.76
N LEU A 370 2.80 10.89 9.68
CA LEU A 370 3.44 10.53 8.40
C LEU A 370 4.22 11.70 7.78
N VAL A 371 3.70 12.92 7.85
CA VAL A 371 4.36 14.11 7.27
C VAL A 371 5.70 14.41 7.93
N HIS A 372 5.79 14.17 9.24
CA HIS A 372 7.00 14.38 10.03
C HIS A 372 7.80 13.09 10.24
N MET A 373 7.54 12.04 9.46
CA MET A 373 8.24 10.76 9.56
C MET A 373 9.77 10.94 9.47
N GLY A 374 10.50 10.44 10.48
CA GLY A 374 11.95 10.62 10.59
C GLY A 374 12.42 12.09 10.63
N LYS A 375 11.55 13.06 10.98
CA LYS A 375 11.79 14.51 10.80
C LYS A 375 12.09 14.92 9.35
N GLY A 376 11.72 14.09 8.38
CA GLY A 376 11.98 14.29 6.95
C GLY A 376 13.11 13.41 6.37
N THR A 377 13.69 12.50 7.14
CA THR A 377 14.76 11.59 6.67
C THR A 377 14.25 10.31 6.01
N LEU A 378 12.97 9.99 6.15
CA LEU A 378 12.35 8.76 5.63
C LEU A 378 11.33 9.12 4.54
N SER A 379 11.13 8.27 3.54
CA SER A 379 10.03 8.35 2.54
C SER A 379 9.26 7.04 2.49
N LEU A 380 8.06 7.12 1.89
CA LEU A 380 7.25 5.97 1.51
C LEU A 380 7.32 5.66 0.00
N ASN A 381 8.15 6.36 -0.76
CA ASN A 381 8.17 6.21 -2.22
C ASN A 381 8.66 4.80 -2.61
N PRO A 382 7.85 3.98 -3.31
CA PRO A 382 8.26 2.65 -3.75
C PRO A 382 9.16 2.68 -4.98
N LEU A 383 9.28 3.85 -5.62
CA LEU A 383 10.13 4.07 -6.78
C LEU A 383 11.58 4.30 -6.34
N HIS A 384 12.45 3.37 -6.70
CA HIS A 384 13.89 3.42 -6.47
C HIS A 384 14.62 3.95 -7.71
N THR A 385 15.79 4.57 -7.52
CA THR A 385 16.66 5.14 -8.57
C THR A 385 15.89 5.95 -9.61
N ASP A 386 15.60 7.21 -9.30
CA ASP A 386 15.06 8.17 -10.27
C ASP A 386 13.81 7.68 -11.03
N ARG A 387 12.92 6.97 -10.31
CA ARG A 387 11.65 6.41 -10.82
C ARG A 387 11.78 5.33 -11.90
N MET A 388 12.98 4.81 -12.14
CA MET A 388 13.21 3.75 -13.14
C MET A 388 12.88 2.36 -12.63
N LEU A 389 13.00 2.11 -11.32
CA LEU A 389 12.78 0.80 -10.71
C LEU A 389 11.65 0.88 -9.69
N VAL A 390 10.67 -0.02 -9.79
CA VAL A 390 9.66 -0.21 -8.76
C VAL A 390 10.16 -1.27 -7.80
N ASP A 391 10.26 -0.92 -6.52
CA ASP A 391 10.47 -1.91 -5.47
C ASP A 391 9.14 -2.63 -5.17
N PRO A 392 9.02 -3.93 -5.51
CA PRO A 392 7.75 -4.64 -5.41
C PRO A 392 7.33 -4.85 -3.95
N VAL A 393 8.27 -4.93 -3.00
CA VAL A 393 7.99 -5.09 -1.58
C VAL A 393 7.45 -3.77 -0.99
N GLY A 394 8.04 -2.64 -1.38
CA GLY A 394 7.59 -1.32 -0.95
C GLY A 394 6.19 -1.01 -1.49
N LEU A 395 5.93 -1.38 -2.75
CA LEU A 395 4.60 -1.24 -3.33
C LEU A 395 3.57 -2.14 -2.64
N ALA A 396 3.89 -3.41 -2.37
CA ALA A 396 3.01 -4.32 -1.64
C ALA A 396 2.60 -3.78 -0.26
N GLY A 397 3.55 -3.16 0.45
CA GLY A 397 3.35 -2.47 1.72
C GLY A 397 2.43 -1.27 1.68
N LEU A 398 2.36 -0.58 0.53
CA LEU A 398 1.42 0.52 0.29
C LEU A 398 0.04 0.02 -0.14
N LEU A 399 -0.02 -1.05 -0.94
CA LEU A 399 -1.28 -1.59 -1.44
C LEU A 399 -2.13 -2.22 -0.32
N ALA A 400 -1.52 -2.95 0.62
CA ALA A 400 -2.24 -3.57 1.74
C ALA A 400 -3.12 -2.59 2.55
N PRO A 401 -2.61 -1.44 3.05
CA PRO A 401 -3.42 -0.46 3.76
C PRO A 401 -4.40 0.27 2.83
N LEU A 402 -4.09 0.47 1.54
CA LEU A 402 -5.01 1.12 0.59
C LEU A 402 -6.23 0.25 0.29
N VAL A 403 -6.06 -1.07 0.12
CA VAL A 403 -7.18 -2.01 -0.05
C VAL A 403 -8.01 -2.12 1.22
N ALA A 404 -7.36 -2.06 2.40
CA ALA A 404 -8.06 -2.03 3.68
C ALA A 404 -8.91 -0.76 3.88
N LEU A 405 -8.49 0.38 3.33
CA LEU A 405 -9.17 1.67 3.43
C LEU A 405 -10.33 1.88 2.44
N VAL A 406 -10.63 0.88 1.59
CA VAL A 406 -11.86 0.91 0.78
C VAL A 406 -13.11 0.94 1.68
N GLU A 407 -13.04 0.32 2.87
CA GLU A 407 -14.06 0.43 3.93
C GLU A 407 -13.39 0.82 5.27
N PRO A 408 -13.17 2.12 5.52
CA PRO A 408 -12.37 2.57 6.64
C PRO A 408 -13.06 2.31 8.00
N HIS A 409 -14.40 2.38 8.06
CA HIS A 409 -15.16 2.13 9.28
C HIS A 409 -15.13 0.67 9.73
N ALA A 410 -15.12 -0.27 8.79
CA ALA A 410 -15.17 -1.70 9.11
C ALA A 410 -13.81 -2.26 9.54
N LEU A 411 -12.72 -1.83 8.90
CA LEU A 411 -11.38 -2.35 9.18
C LEU A 411 -10.56 -1.42 10.07
N VAL A 412 -10.16 -0.27 9.53
CA VAL A 412 -9.10 0.55 10.11
C VAL A 412 -9.58 1.38 11.29
N LEU A 413 -10.86 1.74 11.38
CA LEU A 413 -11.43 2.51 12.49
C LEU A 413 -12.13 1.63 13.54
N GLY A 414 -12.39 0.35 13.22
CA GLY A 414 -12.94 -0.65 14.12
C GLY A 414 -11.85 -1.51 14.74
N ASP A 415 -11.74 -2.75 14.30
CA ASP A 415 -10.98 -3.79 15.03
C ASP A 415 -9.52 -3.94 14.59
N SER A 416 -9.15 -3.45 13.39
CA SER A 416 -7.87 -3.78 12.74
C SER A 416 -6.97 -2.57 12.46
N HIS A 417 -6.74 -1.74 13.48
CA HIS A 417 -5.79 -0.62 13.40
C HIS A 417 -4.36 -1.03 13.00
N TYR A 418 -3.98 -2.29 13.24
CA TYR A 418 -2.64 -2.80 13.00
C TYR A 418 -2.28 -2.94 11.50
N LEU A 419 -3.27 -2.95 10.60
CA LEU A 419 -3.03 -3.01 9.16
C LEU A 419 -2.24 -1.79 8.65
N LEU A 420 -2.28 -0.67 9.37
CA LEU A 420 -1.48 0.52 9.04
C LEU A 420 0.02 0.28 9.20
N TYR A 421 0.45 -0.69 10.00
CA TYR A 421 1.88 -1.02 10.17
C TYR A 421 2.49 -1.67 8.93
N PHE A 422 1.70 -2.13 7.95
CA PHE A 422 2.23 -2.57 6.66
C PHE A 422 2.98 -1.46 5.92
N LEU A 423 2.66 -0.18 6.18
CA LEU A 423 3.43 0.95 5.67
C LEU A 423 4.91 0.90 6.08
N ALA A 424 5.27 0.21 7.18
CA ALA A 424 6.65 0.08 7.62
C ALA A 424 7.55 -0.59 6.56
N THR A 425 7.01 -1.48 5.73
CA THR A 425 7.76 -2.15 4.65
C THR A 425 8.08 -1.23 3.47
N ALA A 426 7.33 -0.13 3.35
CA ALA A 426 7.53 0.91 2.33
C ALA A 426 8.43 2.05 2.82
N ILE A 427 8.78 2.08 4.11
CA ILE A 427 9.68 3.09 4.67
C ILE A 427 11.09 2.86 4.12
N GLN A 428 11.62 3.87 3.44
CA GLN A 428 13.01 3.90 2.95
C GLN A 428 13.68 5.20 3.36
N PRO A 429 14.98 5.21 3.67
CA PRO A 429 15.64 6.42 4.14
C PRO A 429 16.20 7.23 2.96
N ARG A 430 16.15 8.57 3.07
CA ARG A 430 16.41 9.56 2.00
C ARG A 430 17.66 10.40 2.20
N TRP A 431 18.76 9.75 2.52
CA TRP A 431 20.03 10.40 2.82
C TRP A 431 21.07 9.88 1.84
N LEU A 432 21.86 10.79 1.31
CA LEU A 432 23.03 10.47 0.52
C LEU A 432 24.21 10.31 1.47
N LEU A 433 24.70 9.08 1.59
CA LEU A 433 25.94 8.78 2.30
C LEU A 433 26.96 8.19 1.33
N THR A 434 28.16 8.73 1.36
CA THR A 434 29.28 8.29 0.53
C THR A 434 30.26 7.46 1.34
N LEU A 435 30.58 6.27 0.83
CA LEU A 435 31.54 5.32 1.40
C LEU A 435 32.77 5.18 0.50
N ASP A 436 33.91 4.87 1.11
CA ASP A 436 35.12 4.42 0.39
C ASP A 436 35.03 2.95 -0.03
N GLU A 437 36.01 2.48 -0.82
CA GLU A 437 36.21 1.06 -1.15
C GLU A 437 36.33 0.17 0.12
N ASN A 438 36.77 0.74 1.24
CA ASN A 438 36.90 0.06 2.53
C ASN A 438 35.64 0.21 3.44
N LEU A 439 34.51 0.67 2.90
CA LEU A 439 33.24 0.88 3.63
C LEU A 439 33.33 1.88 4.79
N HIS A 440 34.33 2.76 4.78
CA HIS A 440 34.41 3.90 5.71
C HIS A 440 33.69 5.11 5.13
N SER A 441 33.06 5.91 5.98
CA SER A 441 32.38 7.15 5.56
C SER A 441 33.39 8.19 5.08
N LEU A 442 33.18 8.69 3.85
CA LEU A 442 33.99 9.75 3.25
C LEU A 442 33.13 10.99 3.02
N PRO A 443 33.47 12.14 3.61
CA PRO A 443 32.77 13.39 3.32
C PRO A 443 33.23 13.94 1.96
N VAL A 444 32.33 13.94 0.98
CA VAL A 444 32.57 14.44 -0.38
C VAL A 444 31.61 15.59 -0.68
N THR A 445 32.07 16.55 -1.47
CA THR A 445 31.28 17.70 -1.89
C THR A 445 30.37 17.33 -3.06
N VAL A 446 29.08 17.59 -2.89
CA VAL A 446 27.99 17.24 -3.81
C VAL A 446 27.16 18.49 -4.09
N ARG A 447 26.75 18.69 -5.34
CA ARG A 447 25.74 19.68 -5.73
C ARG A 447 24.37 19.03 -5.72
N VAL A 448 23.41 19.69 -5.07
CA VAL A 448 22.03 19.24 -5.01
C VAL A 448 21.14 20.24 -5.74
N GLY A 449 20.16 19.75 -6.48
CA GLY A 449 19.16 20.59 -7.13
C GLY A 449 18.12 19.78 -7.87
N GLN A 450 17.19 20.47 -8.53
CA GLN A 450 16.09 19.79 -9.23
C GLN A 450 16.61 18.99 -10.43
N ALA A 451 16.10 17.77 -10.59
CA ALA A 451 16.31 16.94 -11.76
C ALA A 451 15.88 17.68 -13.04
N VAL A 452 16.75 17.71 -14.05
CA VAL A 452 16.44 18.23 -15.37
C VAL A 452 16.68 17.14 -16.40
N ASP A 453 15.72 16.95 -17.30
CA ASP A 453 15.93 16.04 -18.42
C ASP A 453 17.02 16.58 -19.36
N VAL A 454 17.91 15.67 -19.72
CA VAL A 454 19.16 15.93 -20.43
C VAL A 454 19.08 15.48 -21.89
N VAL A 455 18.05 14.70 -22.24
CA VAL A 455 17.83 14.20 -23.59
C VAL A 455 17.73 15.38 -24.58
N GLY A 456 18.61 15.38 -25.60
CA GLY A 456 18.63 16.39 -26.66
C GLY A 456 19.52 17.62 -26.44
N LYS A 457 20.25 17.71 -25.32
CA LYS A 457 21.24 18.79 -25.10
C LYS A 457 22.62 18.40 -25.64
N ALA A 458 23.24 19.28 -26.42
CA ALA A 458 24.59 19.07 -26.95
C ALA A 458 25.67 19.34 -25.88
N GLY A 459 26.71 18.49 -25.82
CA GLY A 459 27.87 18.64 -24.92
C GLY A 459 27.88 17.61 -23.78
N THR A 460 28.45 17.99 -22.62
CA THR A 460 28.32 17.29 -21.33
C THR A 460 27.30 18.03 -20.44
N PRO A 461 26.00 17.92 -20.75
CA PRO A 461 24.96 18.58 -20.01
C PRO A 461 24.87 18.09 -18.57
N LYS A 462 24.64 19.02 -17.64
CA LYS A 462 24.36 18.70 -16.22
C LYS A 462 22.94 18.19 -16.09
N THR A 463 22.75 17.18 -15.25
CA THR A 463 21.44 16.57 -14.92
C THR A 463 20.67 17.37 -13.86
N ILE A 464 21.30 18.40 -13.29
CA ILE A 464 20.77 19.17 -12.15
C ILE A 464 20.67 20.67 -12.44
N ALA A 465 19.56 21.29 -12.05
CA ALA A 465 19.41 22.73 -11.88
C ALA A 465 19.75 23.12 -10.43
N GLY A 466 21.05 23.17 -10.09
CA GLY A 466 21.51 23.45 -8.74
C GLY A 466 22.98 23.90 -8.72
N ILE A 467 23.26 25.00 -8.02
CA ILE A 467 24.61 25.59 -7.93
C ILE A 467 25.20 25.38 -6.52
N HIS A 468 24.35 25.18 -5.50
CA HIS A 468 24.78 25.06 -4.12
C HIS A 468 25.49 23.72 -3.88
N THR A 469 26.67 23.80 -3.26
CA THR A 469 27.47 22.64 -2.86
C THR A 469 27.24 22.34 -1.38
N HIS A 470 26.98 21.08 -1.08
CA HIS A 470 26.88 20.52 0.26
C HIS A 470 27.97 19.45 0.46
N THR A 471 28.33 19.17 1.69
CA THR A 471 29.21 18.04 2.05
C THR A 471 28.37 16.88 2.56
N THR A 472 28.62 15.66 2.08
CA THR A 472 27.92 14.45 2.57
C THR A 472 28.19 14.18 4.06
N PRO A 473 27.20 13.67 4.82
CA PRO A 473 25.87 13.22 4.40
C PRO A 473 24.86 14.35 4.19
N VAL A 474 24.04 14.25 3.13
CA VAL A 474 23.02 15.25 2.78
C VAL A 474 21.64 14.59 2.66
N LEU A 475 20.59 15.29 3.07
CA LEU A 475 19.21 14.89 2.84
C LEU A 475 18.73 15.42 1.49
N LEU A 476 18.23 14.54 0.64
CA LEU A 476 17.68 14.90 -0.67
C LEU A 476 16.18 15.14 -0.53
N THR A 477 15.69 16.32 -0.94
CA THR A 477 14.23 16.56 -1.00
C THR A 477 13.61 15.94 -2.24
N SER A 478 12.27 15.94 -2.34
CA SER A 478 11.56 15.26 -3.44
C SER A 478 11.89 15.91 -4.78
N LEU A 479 12.30 15.10 -5.77
CA LEU A 479 12.77 15.51 -7.10
C LEU A 479 14.15 16.17 -7.15
N GLU A 480 14.86 16.26 -6.02
CA GLU A 480 16.26 16.66 -6.04
C GLU A 480 17.15 15.49 -6.43
N ARG A 481 18.13 15.78 -7.28
CA ARG A 481 19.24 14.90 -7.60
C ARG A 481 20.51 15.45 -6.99
N ALA A 482 21.49 14.57 -6.81
CA ALA A 482 22.84 14.89 -6.39
C ALA A 482 23.85 14.62 -7.53
N GLU A 483 24.81 15.51 -7.70
CA GLU A 483 25.97 15.33 -8.58
C GLU A 483 27.25 15.64 -7.79
N LEU A 484 28.33 14.89 -8.04
CA LEU A 484 29.64 15.22 -7.44
C LEU A 484 30.10 16.60 -7.89
N ALA A 485 30.63 17.40 -6.95
CA ALA A 485 31.20 18.71 -7.25
C ALA A 485 32.67 18.62 -7.69
N THR A 486 33.34 17.49 -7.43
CA THR A 486 34.77 17.27 -7.67
C THR A 486 35.01 15.97 -8.43
N ASP A 487 35.96 16.00 -9.37
CA ASP A 487 36.31 14.85 -10.24
C ASP A 487 37.30 13.86 -9.57
N GLN A 488 37.60 14.04 -8.28
CA GLN A 488 38.54 13.19 -7.54
C GLN A 488 38.01 11.77 -7.31
N TYR A 489 36.69 11.61 -7.33
CA TYR A 489 36.00 10.37 -7.05
C TYR A 489 35.05 10.03 -8.20
N GLU A 490 34.99 8.75 -8.56
CA GLU A 490 34.03 8.19 -9.50
C GLU A 490 32.97 7.39 -8.73
N VAL A 491 31.72 7.51 -9.14
CA VAL A 491 30.60 6.77 -8.55
C VAL A 491 30.48 5.43 -9.26
N ILE A 492 30.34 4.34 -8.50
CA ILE A 492 30.16 2.98 -9.06
C ILE A 492 28.73 2.79 -9.58
N GLY A 493 27.75 3.44 -8.96
CA GLY A 493 26.34 3.38 -9.34
C GLY A 493 25.93 4.43 -10.40
N PRO A 494 24.81 4.19 -11.12
CA PRO A 494 24.30 5.12 -12.14
C PRO A 494 23.71 6.41 -11.57
N THR A 495 23.28 6.42 -10.30
CA THR A 495 22.73 7.60 -9.61
C THR A 495 23.30 7.73 -8.19
N LEU A 496 23.33 8.97 -7.68
CA LEU A 496 23.76 9.30 -6.31
C LEU A 496 22.56 9.34 -5.36
N ASP A 497 21.96 8.18 -5.10
CA ASP A 497 20.87 8.02 -4.14
C ASP A 497 21.24 7.00 -3.06
N GLY A 498 20.98 7.33 -1.79
CA GLY A 498 21.21 6.41 -0.68
C GLY A 498 22.69 6.22 -0.35
N ILE A 499 23.11 4.97 -0.23
CA ILE A 499 24.51 4.61 0.07
C ILE A 499 25.27 4.46 -1.25
N CYS A 500 26.20 5.36 -1.50
CA CYS A 500 27.02 5.36 -2.70
C CYS A 500 28.47 5.03 -2.35
N VAL A 501 29.02 3.99 -2.97
CA VAL A 501 30.45 3.68 -2.87
C VAL A 501 31.18 4.48 -3.94
N LEU A 502 32.16 5.25 -3.49
CA LEU A 502 33.02 6.07 -4.33
C LEU A 502 34.36 5.38 -4.53
N LYS A 503 34.83 5.41 -5.78
CA LYS A 503 36.15 4.96 -6.16
C LYS A 503 37.06 6.14 -6.38
N LYS A 504 38.25 6.12 -5.78
CA LYS A 504 39.24 7.17 -6.02
C LYS A 504 39.75 7.09 -7.46
N ASN A 505 39.65 8.21 -8.19
CA ASN A 505 40.11 8.25 -9.57
C ASN A 505 41.65 8.27 -9.60
N LYS A 506 42.27 7.28 -10.27
CA LYS A 506 43.75 7.14 -10.35
C LYS A 506 44.38 8.10 -11.38
N GLY A 507 43.58 8.78 -12.20
CA GLY A 507 44.05 9.69 -13.26
C GLY A 507 44.22 11.15 -12.86
N VAL A 508 43.69 11.58 -11.72
CA VAL A 508 43.72 12.99 -11.28
C VAL A 508 44.82 13.17 -10.24
N LYS A 509 45.90 13.88 -10.60
CA LYS A 509 46.91 14.33 -9.61
C LYS A 509 46.24 15.31 -8.65
N ALA A 510 46.51 15.10 -7.36
CA ALA A 510 45.95 15.84 -6.22
C ALA A 510 45.99 17.36 -6.37
#